data_AF-A0A418PM81-F1
#
_entry.id   AF-A0A418PM81-F1
#
_cell.length_a   1.000
_cell.length_b   1.000
_cell.length_c   1.000
_cell.angle_alpha   90.00
_cell.angle_beta   90.00
_cell.angle_gamma   90.00
#
_symmetry.space_group_name_H-M   'P 1'
#
loop_
_entity.id
_entity.type
_entity.pdbx_description
1 polymer ?
#
loop_
_entity_poly.entity_id
_entity_poly.type
_entity_poly.pdbx_seq_one_letter_code
_entity_poly.pdbx_strand_id
1 'polypeptide(L)'
;MERRADFILIDDDPVNNMLSEIIIEEVFPDARIVAFTDPKAGLDHVLIQRNPKIEGKCILFLDLNMPIMSGWDFMDQFEKSEISTKHQLEIYILSSSVNPADLDRAKKNPFIRDFIEKPLTEEVVMDLVSR
;
A
#
# COMPACT_ATOMS: atom_id res chain seq x y z
N MET A 1 -1.87 11.67 22.08
CA MET A 1 -2.86 11.02 21.20
C MET A 1 -2.05 10.38 20.10
N GLU A 2 -1.80 9.09 20.23
CA GLU A 2 -0.86 8.35 19.39
C GLU A 2 -1.45 8.21 17.98
N ARG A 3 -0.62 8.56 17.00
CA ARG A 3 -0.94 8.52 15.57
C ARG A 3 -1.11 7.06 15.19
N ARG A 4 -2.35 6.58 15.03
CA ARG A 4 -2.62 5.27 14.45
C ARG A 4 -2.31 5.32 12.96
N ALA A 5 -1.26 4.63 12.54
CA ALA A 5 -1.03 4.37 11.12
C ALA A 5 -1.84 3.13 10.75
N ASP A 6 -2.78 3.28 9.83
CA ASP A 6 -3.50 2.16 9.25
C ASP A 6 -2.73 1.67 8.02
N PHE A 7 -2.43 0.38 7.96
CA PHE A 7 -1.71 -0.26 6.85
C PHE A 7 -2.66 -1.12 6.03
N ILE A 8 -2.53 -1.02 4.70
CA ILE A 8 -3.26 -1.85 3.76
C ILE A 8 -2.24 -2.62 2.93
N LEU A 9 -2.42 -3.93 2.82
CA LEU A 9 -1.58 -4.81 2.02
C LEU A 9 -2.42 -5.38 0.87
N ILE A 10 -1.94 -5.27 -0.36
CA ILE A 10 -2.61 -5.83 -1.54
C ILE A 10 -1.58 -6.62 -2.33
N ASP A 11 -1.68 -7.94 -2.25
CA ASP A 11 -0.77 -8.91 -2.87
C ASP A 11 -1.52 -10.22 -3.06
N ASP A 12 -1.50 -10.79 -4.26
CA ASP A 12 -2.21 -12.04 -4.54
C ASP A 12 -1.58 -13.25 -3.83
N ASP A 13 -0.33 -13.14 -3.39
CA ASP A 13 0.32 -14.14 -2.56
C ASP A 13 0.04 -13.89 -1.05
N PRO A 14 -0.74 -14.77 -0.39
CA PRO A 14 -1.02 -14.63 1.03
C PRO A 14 0.24 -14.72 1.91
N VAL A 15 1.31 -15.35 1.44
CA VAL A 15 2.58 -15.45 2.18
C VAL A 15 3.27 -14.10 2.22
N ASN A 16 3.28 -13.34 1.12
CA ASN A 16 3.85 -11.99 1.09
C ASN A 16 3.09 -11.04 2.02
N ASN A 17 1.76 -11.12 2.02
CA ASN A 17 0.92 -10.36 2.96
C ASN A 17 1.27 -10.73 4.40
N MET A 18 1.29 -12.01 4.75
CA MET A 18 1.61 -12.47 6.11
C MET A 18 2.99 -12.01 6.58
N LEU A 19 4.02 -12.09 5.72
CA LEU A 19 5.36 -11.61 6.06
C LEU A 19 5.35 -10.11 6.33
N SER A 20 4.67 -9.34 5.48
CA SER A 20 4.56 -7.89 5.64
C SER A 20 3.79 -7.53 6.91
N GLU A 21 2.74 -8.26 7.25
CA GLU A 21 1.99 -8.10 8.51
C GLU A 21 2.92 -8.27 9.72
N ILE A 22 3.66 -9.38 9.79
CA ILE A 22 4.59 -9.66 10.90
C ILE A 22 5.58 -8.50 11.09
N ILE A 23 6.20 -8.05 10.01
CA ILE A 23 7.20 -6.97 10.05
C ILE A 23 6.57 -5.64 10.50
N ILE A 24 5.37 -5.33 10.03
CA ILE A 24 4.66 -4.11 10.46
C ILE A 24 4.27 -4.20 11.93
N GLU A 25 3.81 -5.35 12.41
CA GLU A 25 3.44 -5.57 13.82
C GLU A 25 4.66 -5.52 14.75
N GLU A 26 5.83 -5.97 14.30
CA GLU A 26 7.08 -5.87 15.06
C GLU A 26 7.50 -4.41 15.29
N VAL A 27 7.33 -3.55 14.29
CA VAL A 27 7.64 -2.11 14.40
C VAL A 27 6.49 -1.33 15.06
N PHE A 28 5.24 -1.71 14.79
CA PHE A 28 4.03 -1.05 15.29
C PHE A 28 3.01 -2.08 15.83
N PRO A 29 3.16 -2.52 17.09
CA PRO A 29 2.29 -3.53 17.68
C PRO A 29 0.80 -3.14 17.76
N ASP A 30 0.51 -1.84 17.77
CA ASP A 30 -0.85 -1.29 17.82
C ASP A 30 -1.37 -0.84 16.44
N ALA A 31 -0.65 -1.12 15.36
CA ALA A 31 -1.09 -0.82 14.00
C ALA A 31 -2.33 -1.62 13.64
N ARG A 32 -3.21 -1.01 12.82
CA ARG A 32 -4.30 -1.75 12.18
C ARG A 32 -3.84 -2.13 10.79
N ILE A 33 -3.82 -3.42 10.51
CA ILE A 33 -3.40 -3.95 9.21
C ILE A 33 -4.59 -4.66 8.58
N VAL A 34 -4.80 -4.41 7.28
CA VAL A 34 -5.80 -5.11 6.49
C VAL A 34 -5.15 -5.59 5.19
N ALA A 35 -5.09 -6.91 5.01
CA ALA A 35 -4.54 -7.52 3.80
C ALA A 35 -5.63 -8.03 2.85
N PHE A 36 -5.35 -7.93 1.55
CA PHE A 36 -6.21 -8.40 0.47
C PHE A 36 -5.38 -9.21 -0.53
N THR A 37 -5.84 -10.42 -0.82
CA THR A 37 -5.34 -11.24 -1.93
C THR A 37 -6.09 -11.03 -3.23
N ASP A 38 -7.27 -10.42 -3.16
CA ASP A 38 -8.02 -9.97 -4.33
C ASP A 38 -7.78 -8.45 -4.52
N PRO A 39 -7.08 -8.05 -5.60
CA PRO A 39 -6.84 -6.63 -5.89
C PRO A 39 -8.12 -5.82 -6.03
N LYS A 40 -9.20 -6.43 -6.50
CA LYS A 40 -10.50 -5.76 -6.62
C LYS A 40 -11.12 -5.51 -5.26
N ALA A 41 -11.06 -6.49 -4.35
CA ALA A 41 -11.54 -6.31 -2.98
C ALA A 41 -10.74 -5.22 -2.24
N GLY A 42 -9.43 -5.18 -2.44
CA GLY A 42 -8.57 -4.12 -1.91
C GLY A 42 -8.90 -2.75 -2.48
N LEU A 43 -9.16 -2.66 -3.80
CA LEU A 43 -9.57 -1.41 -4.44
C LEU A 43 -10.92 -0.94 -3.91
N ASP A 44 -11.91 -1.82 -3.87
CA ASP A 44 -13.24 -1.52 -3.33
C ASP A 44 -13.15 -1.06 -1.87
N HIS A 45 -12.29 -1.67 -1.06
CA HIS A 45 -12.03 -1.22 0.31
C HIS A 45 -11.48 0.21 0.35
N VAL A 46 -10.48 0.53 -0.46
CA VAL A 46 -9.89 1.88 -0.55
C VAL A 46 -10.91 2.92 -1.03
N LEU A 47 -11.75 2.57 -2.00
CA LEU A 47 -12.73 3.48 -2.60
C LEU A 47 -13.98 3.67 -1.72
N ILE A 48 -14.46 2.63 -1.04
CA ILE A 48 -15.74 2.62 -0.31
C ILE A 48 -15.56 2.97 1.17
N GLN A 49 -14.50 2.47 1.82
CA GLN A 49 -14.37 2.54 3.29
C GLN A 49 -13.64 3.77 3.81
N ARG A 50 -13.12 4.65 2.94
CA ARG A 50 -12.58 5.94 3.39
C ARG A 50 -13.69 6.92 3.74
N ASN A 51 -14.32 6.60 4.87
CA ASN A 51 -15.18 7.48 5.63
C ASN A 51 -14.32 8.68 6.10
N PRO A 52 -14.78 9.93 5.99
CA PRO A 52 -14.03 11.14 6.38
C PRO A 52 -13.67 11.24 7.88
N LYS A 53 -13.90 10.17 8.66
CA LYS A 53 -13.59 10.06 10.09
C LYS A 53 -12.27 9.35 10.40
N ILE A 54 -11.56 8.80 9.41
CA ILE A 54 -10.20 8.29 9.63
C ILE A 54 -9.26 9.50 9.68
N GLU A 55 -9.02 9.98 10.90
CA GLU A 55 -8.04 11.02 11.19
C GLU A 55 -6.63 10.42 11.18
N GLY A 56 -5.99 10.34 10.00
CA GLY A 56 -4.63 9.80 9.94
C GLY A 56 -4.06 9.63 8.53
N LYS A 57 -2.75 9.39 8.48
CA LYS A 57 -2.08 8.85 7.29
C LYS A 57 -2.35 7.35 7.26
N CYS A 58 -2.69 6.82 6.10
CA CYS A 58 -2.76 5.38 5.89
C CYS A 58 -1.83 4.99 4.74
N ILE A 59 -1.06 3.94 4.97
CA ILE A 59 0.00 3.44 4.09
C ILE A 59 -0.55 2.21 3.38
N LEU A 60 -0.43 2.17 2.06
CA LEU A 60 -0.83 1.03 1.26
C LEU A 60 0.37 0.46 0.52
N PHE A 61 0.65 -0.81 0.75
CA PHE A 61 1.63 -1.58 0.01
C PHE A 61 0.91 -2.36 -1.10
N LEU A 62 1.32 -2.13 -2.34
CA LEU A 62 0.68 -2.67 -3.53
C LEU A 62 1.67 -3.51 -4.34
N ASP A 63 1.34 -4.77 -4.56
CA ASP A 63 2.05 -5.60 -5.52
C ASP A 63 1.73 -5.20 -6.98
N LEU A 64 2.70 -5.30 -7.89
CA LEU A 64 2.49 -5.02 -9.31
C LEU A 64 2.07 -6.25 -10.12
N ASN A 65 2.55 -7.42 -9.72
CA ASN A 65 2.50 -8.67 -10.48
C ASN A 65 1.36 -9.56 -9.99
N MET A 66 0.14 -9.04 -10.04
CA MET A 66 -1.08 -9.79 -9.72
C MET A 66 -1.73 -10.33 -11.02
N PRO A 67 -2.14 -11.62 -11.07
CA PRO A 67 -2.52 -12.31 -12.31
C PRO A 67 -3.87 -11.88 -12.90
N ILE A 68 -4.78 -11.36 -12.08
CA ILE A 68 -6.13 -10.95 -12.53
C ILE A 68 -6.16 -9.46 -12.90
N MET A 69 -5.40 -8.64 -12.18
CA MET A 69 -5.39 -7.18 -12.28
C MET A 69 -4.05 -6.70 -11.76
N SER A 70 -3.25 -6.04 -12.60
CA SER A 70 -1.93 -5.56 -12.18
C SER A 70 -2.07 -4.43 -11.16
N GLY A 71 -1.07 -4.23 -10.30
CA GLY A 71 -0.98 -3.02 -9.47
C GLY A 71 -1.05 -1.73 -10.29
N TRP A 72 -0.65 -1.77 -11.56
CA TRP A 72 -0.84 -0.63 -12.46
C TRP A 72 -2.30 -0.39 -12.84
N ASP A 73 -3.09 -1.44 -13.06
CA ASP A 73 -4.53 -1.33 -13.32
C ASP A 73 -5.26 -0.81 -12.06
N PHE A 74 -4.77 -1.18 -10.88
CA PHE A 74 -5.24 -0.63 -9.60
C PHE A 74 -5.00 0.88 -9.55
N MET A 75 -3.78 1.32 -9.85
CA MET A 75 -3.42 2.73 -9.85
C MET A 75 -4.25 3.53 -10.85
N ASP A 76 -4.44 3.01 -12.06
CA ASP A 76 -5.24 3.69 -13.09
C ASP A 76 -6.72 3.86 -12.66
N GLN A 77 -7.29 2.89 -11.93
CA GLN A 77 -8.65 3.00 -11.38
C GLN A 77 -8.70 3.95 -10.17
N PHE A 78 -7.71 3.86 -9.28
CA PHE A 78 -7.58 4.77 -8.14
C PHE A 78 -7.43 6.22 -8.61
N GLU A 79 -6.61 6.48 -9.63
CA GLU A 79 -6.43 7.82 -10.21
C GLU A 79 -7.73 8.40 -10.80
N LYS A 80 -8.55 7.57 -11.43
CA LYS A 80 -9.84 8.00 -12.01
C LYS A 80 -10.94 8.22 -10.99
N SER A 81 -10.81 7.65 -9.79
CA SER A 81 -11.83 7.81 -8.75
C SER A 81 -11.91 9.26 -8.24
N GLU A 82 -13.09 9.76 -7.86
CA GLU A 82 -13.26 11.12 -7.31
C GLU A 82 -13.34 11.12 -5.77
N ILE A 83 -12.53 10.29 -5.11
CA ILE A 83 -12.44 10.30 -3.64
C ILE A 83 -11.65 11.51 -3.15
N SER A 84 -12.24 12.30 -2.26
CA SER A 84 -11.63 13.48 -1.64
C SER A 84 -10.46 13.13 -0.70
N THR A 85 -10.38 11.89 -0.23
CA THR A 85 -9.40 11.38 0.73
C THR A 85 -8.14 10.80 0.10
N LYS A 86 -7.91 10.96 -1.22
CA LYS A 86 -6.70 10.46 -1.90
C LYS A 86 -5.41 10.95 -1.25
N HIS A 87 -5.39 12.20 -0.81
CA HIS A 87 -4.24 12.85 -0.16
C HIS A 87 -3.86 12.23 1.20
N GLN A 88 -4.73 11.40 1.78
CA GLN A 88 -4.48 10.70 3.04
C GLN A 88 -3.95 9.26 2.80
N LEU A 89 -3.81 8.83 1.55
CA LEU A 89 -3.29 7.52 1.18
C LEU A 89 -1.87 7.69 0.64
N GLU A 90 -0.90 7.09 1.31
CA GLU A 90 0.46 6.99 0.81
C GLU A 90 0.65 5.61 0.20
N ILE A 91 0.81 5.54 -1.13
CA ILE A 91 0.95 4.28 -1.85
C ILE A 91 2.43 3.96 -2.04
N TYR A 92 2.82 2.76 -1.66
CA TYR A 92 4.12 2.19 -1.85
C TYR A 92 3.99 0.95 -2.74
N ILE A 93 4.78 0.90 -3.80
CA ILE A 93 4.84 -0.30 -4.62
C ILE A 93 5.76 -1.32 -3.96
N LEU A 94 5.31 -2.56 -3.83
CA LEU A 94 6.06 -3.66 -3.25
C LEU A 94 6.25 -4.73 -4.32
N SER A 95 7.46 -4.88 -4.89
CA SER A 95 7.69 -5.78 -6.03
C SER A 95 8.88 -6.70 -5.80
N SER A 96 8.76 -7.95 -6.26
CA SER A 96 9.85 -8.95 -6.26
C SER A 96 10.92 -8.69 -7.32
N SER A 97 10.66 -7.79 -8.27
CA SER A 97 11.59 -7.45 -9.33
C SER A 97 11.64 -5.94 -9.55
N VAL A 98 12.84 -5.39 -9.52
CA VAL A 98 13.08 -3.98 -9.82
C VAL A 98 13.28 -3.83 -11.33
N ASN A 99 12.20 -3.52 -12.05
CA ASN A 99 12.28 -3.16 -13.46
C ASN A 99 12.44 -1.63 -13.58
N PRO A 100 13.45 -1.13 -14.33
CA PRO A 100 13.62 0.32 -14.57
C PRO A 100 12.35 1.01 -15.12
N ALA A 101 11.54 0.32 -15.92
CA ALA A 101 10.30 0.86 -16.46
C ALA A 101 9.24 1.09 -15.37
N ASP A 102 9.14 0.15 -14.42
CA ASP A 102 8.20 0.27 -13.29
C ASP A 102 8.64 1.37 -12.32
N LEU A 103 9.94 1.49 -12.07
CA LEU A 103 10.50 2.60 -11.28
C LEU A 103 10.21 3.96 -11.92
N ASP A 104 10.40 4.09 -13.23
CA ASP A 104 10.13 5.34 -13.95
C ASP A 104 8.63 5.68 -13.95
N ARG A 105 7.76 4.67 -14.10
CA ARG A 105 6.30 4.86 -13.99
C ARG A 105 5.89 5.26 -12.58
N ALA A 106 6.45 4.63 -11.54
CA ALA A 106 6.19 4.96 -10.14
C ALA A 106 6.57 6.42 -9.83
N LYS A 107 7.77 6.86 -10.25
CA LYS A 107 8.26 8.23 -10.04
C LYS A 107 7.42 9.32 -10.73
N LYS A 108 6.75 8.98 -11.82
CA LYS A 108 5.88 9.91 -12.56
C LYS A 108 4.48 10.02 -11.95
N ASN A 109 4.11 9.13 -11.04
CA ASN A 109 2.79 9.09 -10.44
C ASN A 109 2.77 9.92 -9.14
N PRO A 110 1.92 10.96 -9.04
CA PRO A 110 1.89 11.81 -7.86
C PRO A 110 1.32 11.13 -6.60
N PHE A 111 0.66 9.97 -6.74
CA PHE A 111 0.09 9.22 -5.62
C PHE A 111 1.02 8.14 -5.08
N ILE A 112 2.06 7.77 -5.85
CA ILE A 112 3.05 6.78 -5.43
C ILE A 112 4.18 7.52 -4.71
N ARG A 113 4.45 7.11 -3.48
CA ARG A 113 5.46 7.72 -2.63
C ARG A 113 6.83 7.08 -2.83
N ASP A 114 6.88 5.75 -2.95
CA ASP A 114 8.13 5.04 -3.22
C ASP A 114 7.90 3.64 -3.81
N PHE A 115 9.00 3.04 -4.26
CA PHE A 115 9.07 1.65 -4.73
C PHE A 115 10.01 0.86 -3.83
N ILE A 116 9.51 -0.23 -3.27
CA ILE A 116 10.20 -1.09 -2.31
C ILE A 116 10.37 -2.48 -2.96
N GLU A 117 11.61 -2.97 -2.92
CA GLU A 117 11.92 -4.34 -3.31
C GLU A 117 11.54 -5.31 -2.18
N LYS A 118 10.88 -6.42 -2.53
CA LYS A 118 10.52 -7.47 -1.55
C LYS A 118 11.76 -8.23 -1.06
N PRO A 119 11.74 -8.77 0.17
CA PRO A 119 10.67 -8.65 1.16
C PRO A 119 10.65 -7.28 1.83
N LEU A 120 9.50 -6.90 2.41
CA LEU A 120 9.45 -5.76 3.32
C LEU A 120 10.43 -6.00 4.48
N THR A 121 11.02 -4.95 5.05
CA THR A 121 11.94 -5.06 6.19
C THR A 121 11.56 -4.04 7.26
N GLU A 122 11.94 -4.33 8.51
CA GLU A 122 11.70 -3.42 9.64
C GLU A 122 12.30 -2.03 9.38
N GLU A 123 13.52 -1.97 8.81
CA GLU A 123 14.20 -0.72 8.47
C GLU A 123 13.36 0.14 7.52
N VAL A 124 12.82 -0.47 6.46
CA VAL A 124 11.96 0.23 5.51
C VAL A 124 10.72 0.78 6.20
N VAL A 125 10.04 -0.04 7.01
CA VAL A 125 8.82 0.33 7.74
C VAL A 125 9.08 1.47 8.74
N MET A 126 10.21 1.43 9.45
CA MET A 126 10.62 2.46 10.41
C MET A 126 10.94 3.80 9.71
N ASP A 127 11.50 3.73 8.51
CA ASP A 127 11.78 4.89 7.66
C ASP A 127 10.51 5.59 7.17
N LEU A 128 9.41 4.84 6.95
CA LEU A 128 8.16 5.40 6.45
C LEU A 128 7.53 6.40 7.42
N VAL A 129 7.61 6.12 8.73
CA VAL A 129 7.00 6.97 9.77
C VAL A 129 7.90 8.10 10.25
N SER A 130 9.20 8.00 10.00
CA SER A 130 10.18 9.01 10.39
C SER A 130 10.15 10.26 9.50
N ARG A 131 9.30 10.26 8.45
CA ARG A 131 9.14 11.31 7.42
C ARG A 131 7.82 12.07 7.53
#